data_AF-A0A923N316-F1
#
_entry.id   AF-A0A923N316-F1
#
_cell.length_a   1.000
_cell.length_b   1.000
_cell.length_c   1.000
_cell.angle_alpha   90.00
_cell.angle_beta   90.00
_cell.angle_gamma   90.00
#
_symmetry.space_group_name_H-M   'P 1'
#
loop_
_entity.id
_entity.type
_entity.pdbx_description
1 polymer ?
#
loop_
_entity_poly.entity_id
_entity_poly.type
_entity_poly.pdbx_seq_one_letter_code
_entity_poly.pdbx_strand_id
1 'polypeptide(L)'
;MKYALILQSEFHHPNFWVCFAIAETTENLKNNLCYDPTVQVLLHKGYYKGKPIDEIQLPSCASGSFAHFIVCELEVPKGLGLRYEFS
;
A
#
# COMPACT_ATOMS: atom_id res chain seq x y z
N MET A 1 1.69 6.50 12.96
CA MET A 1 2.02 6.51 11.52
C MET A 1 1.63 5.16 10.96
N LYS A 2 1.24 5.10 9.69
CA LYS A 2 0.98 3.83 9.00
C LYS A 2 1.87 3.75 7.77
N TYR A 3 2.05 2.57 7.22
CA TYR A 3 2.83 2.35 6.01
C TYR A 3 1.96 1.64 4.99
N ALA A 4 2.11 2.00 3.72
CA ALA A 4 1.37 1.38 2.63
C ALA A 4 2.28 0.89 1.52
N LEU A 5 1.88 -0.22 0.89
CA LEU A 5 2.43 -0.67 -0.38
C LEU A 5 1.59 -0.12 -1.52
N ILE A 6 2.22 0.68 -2.38
CA ILE A 6 1.60 1.28 -3.56
C ILE A 6 2.37 0.79 -4.77
N LEU A 7 1.68 0.35 -5.81
CA LEU A 7 2.34 -0.08 -7.05
C LEU A 7 3.14 1.10 -7.60
N GLN A 8 4.39 0.86 -8.02
CA GLN A 8 5.28 1.92 -8.47
C GLN A 8 4.70 2.72 -9.65
N SER A 9 4.00 2.05 -10.57
CA SER A 9 3.30 2.71 -11.68
C SER A 9 2.13 3.59 -11.24
N GLU A 10 1.54 3.34 -10.06
CA GLU A 10 0.38 4.08 -9.57
C GLU A 10 0.73 5.21 -8.60
N PHE A 11 1.97 5.25 -8.10
CA PHE A 11 2.42 6.20 -7.10
C PHE A 11 2.20 7.68 -7.53
N HIS A 12 2.33 7.96 -8.83
CA HIS A 12 2.21 9.30 -9.41
C HIS A 12 0.79 9.69 -9.83
N HIS A 13 -0.24 8.88 -9.56
CA HIS A 13 -1.62 9.25 -9.93
C HIS A 13 -2.05 10.59 -9.31
N PRO A 14 -2.75 11.47 -10.03
CA PRO A 14 -2.96 12.85 -9.58
C PRO A 14 -3.91 12.98 -8.38
N ASN A 15 -4.91 12.09 -8.26
CA ASN A 15 -6.02 12.27 -7.33
C ASN A 15 -6.05 11.25 -6.17
N PHE A 16 -5.59 10.02 -6.39
CA PHE A 16 -5.65 8.93 -5.43
C PHE A 16 -4.37 8.07 -5.47
N TRP A 17 -4.10 7.34 -4.38
CA TRP A 17 -3.24 6.15 -4.39
C TRP A 17 -4.09 4.90 -4.31
N VAL A 18 -3.65 3.87 -5.00
CA VAL A 18 -4.13 2.50 -4.85
C VAL A 18 -3.10 1.77 -3.99
N CYS A 19 -3.53 1.34 -2.80
CA CYS A 19 -2.68 0.60 -1.86
C CYS A 19 -3.07 -0.87 -1.88
N PHE A 20 -2.09 -1.77 -1.90
CA PHE A 20 -2.31 -3.24 -1.84
C PHE A 20 -2.09 -3.81 -0.43
N ALA A 21 -1.54 -3.02 0.47
CA ALA A 21 -1.45 -3.33 1.90
C ALA A 21 -1.29 -2.05 2.71
N ILE A 22 -1.79 -2.05 3.95
CA ILE A 22 -1.53 -1.01 4.95
C ILE A 22 -1.17 -1.69 6.27
N ALA A 23 -0.05 -1.29 6.87
CA ALA A 23 0.46 -1.84 8.13
C ALA A 23 0.97 -0.76 9.09
N GLU A 24 1.11 -1.11 10.36
CA GLU A 24 1.66 -0.21 11.40
C GLU A 24 3.19 -0.07 11.31
N THR A 25 3.87 -1.03 10.66
CA THR A 25 5.33 -1.03 10.48
C THR A 25 5.70 -1.44 9.06
N THR A 26 6.89 -1.05 8.61
CA THR A 26 7.44 -1.50 7.31
C THR A 26 7.80 -2.98 7.31
N GLU A 27 8.19 -3.52 8.46
CA GLU A 27 8.52 -4.95 8.61
C GLU A 27 7.30 -5.83 8.38
N ASN A 28 6.11 -5.41 8.81
CA ASN A 28 4.86 -6.11 8.49
C ASN A 28 4.57 -6.12 6.97
N LEU A 29 4.97 -5.08 6.23
CA LEU A 29 4.86 -5.07 4.77
C LEU A 29 5.88 -6.02 4.12
N LYS A 30 7.10 -6.10 4.68
CA LYS A 30 8.17 -6.98 4.19
C LYS A 30 7.90 -8.46 4.48
N ASN A 31 7.19 -8.75 5.57
CA ASN A 31 6.76 -10.10 5.94
C ASN A 31 5.60 -10.60 5.07
N ASN A 32 4.97 -9.74 4.25
CA ASN A 32 4.03 -10.21 3.25
C ASN A 32 4.78 -10.99 2.18
N LEU A 33 4.50 -12.29 2.08
CA LEU A 33 5.15 -13.17 1.11
C LEU A 33 4.70 -12.88 -0.33
N CYS A 34 3.50 -12.32 -0.50
CA CYS A 34 2.91 -11.96 -1.79
C CYS A 34 1.90 -10.81 -1.62
N TYR A 35 1.56 -10.14 -2.73
CA TYR A 35 0.46 -9.18 -2.78
C TYR A 35 -0.76 -9.78 -3.49
N ASP A 36 -1.96 -9.42 -3.06
CA ASP A 36 -3.20 -9.77 -3.76
C ASP A 36 -3.71 -8.55 -4.55
N PRO A 37 -3.69 -8.58 -5.90
CA PRO A 37 -4.17 -7.45 -6.70
C PRO A 37 -5.67 -7.18 -6.57
N THR A 38 -6.45 -8.13 -6.04
CA THR A 38 -7.90 -7.96 -5.86
C THR A 38 -8.24 -7.19 -4.60
N VAL A 39 -7.33 -7.16 -3.61
CA VAL A 39 -7.49 -6.44 -2.35
C VAL A 39 -6.75 -5.12 -2.45
N GLN A 40 -7.48 -4.08 -2.85
CA GLN A 40 -6.94 -2.73 -2.97
C GLN A 40 -7.74 -1.72 -2.14
N VAL A 41 -7.03 -0.78 -1.54
CA VAL A 41 -7.59 0.37 -0.83
C VAL A 41 -7.28 1.62 -1.62
N LEU A 42 -8.32 2.28 -2.12
CA LEU A 42 -8.20 3.59 -2.75
C LEU A 42 -8.19 4.67 -1.67
N LEU A 43 -7.15 5.50 -1.67
CA LEU A 43 -6.98 6.55 -0.69
C LEU A 43 -6.72 7.87 -1.43
N HIS A 44 -7.41 8.95 -1.05
CA HIS A 44 -7.34 10.26 -1.75
C HIS A 44 -6.23 11.18 -1.22
N LYS A 45 -5.21 11.49 -2.02
CA LYS A 45 -3.96 12.20 -1.60
C LYS A 45 -4.17 13.47 -0.79
N GLY A 46 -5.30 14.15 -0.97
CA GLY A 46 -5.66 15.35 -0.21
C GLY A 46 -5.88 15.14 1.31
N TYR A 47 -6.18 13.92 1.78
CA TYR A 47 -6.53 13.66 3.19
C TYR A 47 -5.37 13.11 4.03
N TYR A 48 -4.25 12.77 3.42
CA TYR A 48 -3.11 12.15 4.08
C TYR A 48 -1.87 12.29 3.19
N LYS A 49 -0.71 12.49 3.80
CA LYS A 49 0.56 12.63 3.07
C LYS A 49 1.31 11.31 3.10
N GLY A 50 1.80 10.92 1.94
CA GLY A 50 2.58 9.72 1.70
C GLY A 50 4.00 10.12 1.37
N LYS A 51 4.94 9.77 2.23
CA LYS A 51 6.37 9.95 1.98
C LYS A 51 6.94 8.61 1.52
N PRO A 52 7.49 8.51 0.30
CA PRO A 52 8.16 7.29 -0.13
C PRO A 52 9.44 7.11 0.72
N ILE A 53 9.66 5.89 1.21
CA ILE A 53 10.80 5.59 2.10
C ILE A 53 11.59 4.35 1.68
N ASP A 54 10.99 3.43 0.93
CA ASP A 54 11.62 2.19 0.51
C ASP A 54 10.94 1.66 -0.76
N GLU A 55 11.58 0.69 -1.43
CA GLU A 55 11.01 -0.05 -2.56
C GLU A 55 11.12 -1.55 -2.29
N ILE A 56 10.08 -2.30 -2.66
CA ILE A 56 10.06 -3.76 -2.51
C ILE A 56 9.47 -4.41 -3.75
N GLN A 57 9.99 -5.58 -4.10
CA GLN A 57 9.42 -6.44 -5.12
C GLN A 57 8.69 -7.60 -4.44
N LEU A 58 7.42 -7.79 -4.80
CA LEU A 58 6.60 -8.87 -4.26
C LEU A 58 5.97 -9.68 -5.39
N PRO A 59 5.86 -11.01 -5.25
CA PRO A 59 5.09 -11.84 -6.17
C PRO A 59 3.59 -11.66 -5.94
N SER A 60 2.78 -11.82 -6.98
CA SER A 60 1.33 -11.90 -6.91
C SER A 60 0.92 -13.21 -6.25
N CYS A 61 0.00 -13.18 -5.29
CA CYS A 61 -0.56 -14.39 -4.68
C CYS A 61 -1.33 -15.25 -5.70
N ALA A 62 -1.83 -14.64 -6.78
CA ALA A 62 -2.64 -15.34 -7.80
C ALA A 62 -1.79 -15.95 -8.93
N SER A 63 -0.78 -15.23 -9.42
CA SER A 63 -0.01 -15.64 -10.62
C SER A 63 1.45 -15.95 -10.35
N GLY A 64 1.99 -15.58 -9.19
CA GLY A 64 3.43 -15.63 -8.90
C GLY A 64 4.26 -14.58 -9.66
N SER A 65 3.64 -13.75 -10.50
CA SER A 65 4.33 -12.67 -11.23
C SER A 65 4.74 -11.56 -10.27
N PHE A 66 5.93 -11.02 -10.45
CA PHE A 66 6.47 -9.98 -9.58
C PHE A 66 5.99 -8.58 -9.99
N ALA A 67 5.77 -7.74 -8.99
CA ALA A 67 5.53 -6.32 -9.18
C ALA A 67 6.39 -5.49 -8.23
N HIS A 68 6.68 -4.26 -8.66
CA HIS A 68 7.46 -3.30 -7.89
C HIS A 68 6.52 -2.36 -7.12
N PHE A 69 6.79 -2.22 -5.83
CA PHE A 69 6.02 -1.40 -4.91
C PHE A 69 6.89 -0.34 -4.27
N ILE A 70 6.31 0.83 -4.07
CA ILE A 70 6.83 1.88 -3.22
C ILE A 70 6.22 1.72 -1.83
N VAL A 71 7.07 1.66 -0.81
CA VAL A 71 6.66 1.74 0.58
C VAL A 71 6.51 3.21 0.96
N CYS A 72 5.30 3.60 1.35
CA CYS A 72 4.99 4.97 1.73
C CYS A 72 4.62 5.06 3.21
N GLU A 73 5.26 5.97 3.93
CA GLU A 73 4.82 6.40 5.25
C GLU A 73 3.60 7.32 5.08
N LEU A 74 2.48 6.94 5.67
CA LEU A 74 1.20 7.66 5.66
C LEU A 74 0.95 8.35 6.99
N GLU A 75 0.77 9.66 6.94
CA GLU A 75 0.23 10.44 8.04
C GLU A 75 -1.30 10.43 7.97
N VAL A 76 -1.94 9.52 8.69
CA VAL A 76 -3.39 9.29 8.62
C VAL A 76 -4.11 10.06 9.74
N PRO A 77 -5.10 10.92 9.42
CA PRO A 77 -5.90 11.58 10.45
C PRO A 77 -6.70 10.54 11.26
N LYS A 78 -6.92 10.84 12.56
CA LYS A 78 -7.75 10.01 13.44
C LYS A 78 -9.14 9.86 12.82
N GLY A 79 -9.58 8.62 12.58
CA GLY A 79 -10.92 8.32 12.09
C GLY A 79 -11.01 7.85 10.63
N LEU A 80 -9.90 7.78 9.91
CA LEU A 80 -9.86 7.02 8.66
C LEU A 80 -9.92 5.52 9.02
N GLY A 81 -11.15 5.02 9.15
CA GLY A 81 -11.45 3.63 9.41
C GLY A 81 -10.86 2.79 8.29
N LEU A 82 -9.85 2.00 8.61
CA LEU A 82 -9.38 0.95 7.73
C LEU A 82 -10.55 -0.03 7.58
N ARG A 83 -11.30 0.07 6.48
CA ARG A 83 -12.18 -1.02 6.06
C ARG A 83 -11.25 -2.14 5.61
N TYR A 84 -10.86 -2.97 6.57
CA TYR A 84 -10.33 -4.30 6.31
C TYR A 84 -11.53 -5.22 6.08
N GLU A 85 -11.67 -5.74 4.88
CA GLU A 85 -12.28 -7.05 4.67
C GLU A 85 -11.21 -7.89 3.97
N PHE A 86 -10.53 -8.72 4.75
CA PHE A 86 -9.89 -9.91 4.22
C PHE A 86 -10.97 -10.99 4.24
N SER A 87 -11.38 -11.47 3.07
CA SER A 87 -12.12 -12.71 2.92
C SER A 87 -11.17 -13.88 2.77
#